data_AF-A0A6B0GND5-F1
#
_entry.id   AF-A0A6B0GND5-F1
#
_cell.length_a   1.000
_cell.length_b   1.000
_cell.length_c   1.000
_cell.angle_alpha   90.00
_cell.angle_beta   90.00
_cell.angle_gamma   90.00
#
_symmetry.space_group_name_H-M   'P 1'
#
loop_
_entity.id
_entity.type
_entity.pdbx_description
1 polymer ?
#
loop_
_entity_poly.entity_id
_entity_poly.type
_entity_poly.pdbx_seq_one_letter_code
_entity_poly.pdbx_strand_id
1 'polypeptide(L)'
;MESLESELDRARTLSVSDLADAIESIGFECTRCGACCKGYDDEDGEHEPHTATVFPEEVRTLTDAADDGDESGDSGGTGTTSDSSADTSRESRHDGGTPDPRPGDERAWRDVARPMPYGLHEGPDGPEGETFEWALQTDGCGDCTFYAEGDDGRGACTVHESRPLICRTYPFSVALAGTSQPMGEVVESVALPARREVDDPDEPDGVVRAHECEGLGRDISRADAEELAAALQERAVRELEEAIAVRDNYETVDRSPGDVVVHDSEGAKRPDGTPW
;
A
#
# COMPACT_ATOMS: atom_id res chain seq x y z
N MET A 1 20.51 19.07 -0.87
CA MET A 1 19.14 18.56 -0.97
C MET A 1 18.58 19.22 -2.22
N GLU A 2 18.37 18.43 -3.26
CA GLU A 2 17.67 18.88 -4.46
C GLU A 2 16.21 19.20 -4.07
N SER A 3 15.50 20.00 -4.87
CA SER A 3 14.07 20.25 -4.59
C SER A 3 13.24 19.06 -5.08
N LEU A 4 12.04 18.88 -4.51
CA LEU A 4 11.11 17.83 -4.94
C LEU A 4 10.76 17.96 -6.43
N GLU A 5 10.72 19.18 -6.97
CA GLU A 5 10.49 19.44 -8.39
C GLU A 5 11.63 18.92 -9.26
N SER A 6 12.89 19.12 -8.86
CA SER A 6 14.04 18.56 -9.55
C SER A 6 14.03 17.03 -9.52
N GLU A 7 13.70 16.45 -8.36
CA GLU A 7 13.56 14.99 -8.24
C GLU A 7 12.41 14.46 -9.11
N LEU A 8 11.29 15.18 -9.20
CA LEU A 8 10.15 14.82 -10.06
C LEU A 8 10.54 14.83 -11.53
N ASP A 9 11.28 15.85 -11.98
CA ASP A 9 11.80 15.91 -13.34
C ASP A 9 12.77 14.75 -13.63
N ARG A 10 13.60 14.37 -12.65
CA ARG A 10 14.45 13.15 -12.75
C ARG A 10 13.59 11.88 -12.86
N ALA A 11 12.60 11.69 -12.00
CA ALA A 11 11.72 10.53 -12.00
C ALA A 11 11.00 10.35 -13.35
N ARG A 12 10.42 11.44 -13.87
CA ARG A 12 9.70 11.46 -15.16
C ARG A 12 10.59 11.10 -16.34
N THR A 13 11.88 11.37 -16.22
CA THR A 13 12.82 11.06 -17.29
C THR A 13 13.45 9.70 -17.14
N LEU A 14 13.31 8.95 -16.04
CA LEU A 14 13.92 7.62 -15.87
C LEU A 14 13.70 6.71 -17.09
N SER A 15 14.73 5.96 -17.46
CA SER A 15 14.65 5.02 -18.58
C SER A 15 13.99 3.72 -18.13
N VAL A 16 12.80 3.42 -18.65
CA VAL A 16 12.13 2.13 -18.40
C VAL A 16 13.02 0.95 -18.83
N SER A 17 13.78 1.08 -19.92
CA SER A 17 14.68 0.01 -20.35
C SER A 17 15.82 -0.23 -19.36
N ASP A 18 16.37 0.84 -18.77
CA ASP A 18 17.50 0.72 -17.84
C ASP A 18 17.03 0.21 -16.47
N LEU A 19 15.83 0.60 -16.06
CA LEU A 19 15.13 0.02 -14.92
C LEU A 19 14.86 -1.48 -15.15
N ALA A 20 14.40 -1.86 -16.34
CA ALA A 20 14.15 -3.26 -16.70
C ALA A 20 15.44 -4.08 -16.74
N ASP A 21 16.54 -3.53 -17.26
CA ASP A 21 17.87 -4.16 -17.21
C ASP A 21 18.31 -4.43 -15.77
N ALA A 22 18.10 -3.47 -14.87
CA ALA A 22 18.41 -3.62 -13.45
C ALA A 22 17.53 -4.70 -12.80
N ILE A 23 16.22 -4.68 -13.04
CA ILE A 23 15.26 -5.68 -12.53
C ILE A 23 15.60 -7.09 -13.04
N GLU A 24 15.89 -7.25 -14.34
CA GLU A 24 16.31 -8.53 -14.91
C GLU A 24 17.61 -9.05 -14.28
N SER A 25 18.56 -8.15 -14.00
CA SER A 25 19.84 -8.54 -13.40
C SER A 25 19.69 -9.06 -11.97
N ILE A 26 18.71 -8.52 -11.21
CA ILE A 26 18.37 -8.98 -9.86
C ILE A 26 17.54 -10.27 -9.93
N GLY A 27 16.62 -10.35 -10.90
CA GLY A 27 15.71 -11.48 -11.09
C GLY A 27 14.54 -11.48 -10.09
N PHE A 28 13.32 -11.65 -10.58
CA PHE A 28 12.13 -11.67 -9.73
C PHE A 28 10.93 -12.38 -10.38
N GLU A 29 10.23 -13.21 -9.61
CA GLU A 29 8.92 -13.72 -9.98
C GLU A 29 8.01 -13.69 -8.75
N CYS A 30 6.89 -12.96 -8.83
CA CYS A 30 5.91 -12.95 -7.76
C CYS A 30 5.22 -14.32 -7.65
N THR A 31 5.40 -15.00 -6.52
CA THR A 31 4.83 -16.34 -6.28
C THR A 31 3.40 -16.30 -5.71
N ARG A 32 2.81 -15.11 -5.53
CA ARG A 32 1.50 -14.92 -4.87
C ARG A 32 1.42 -15.70 -3.55
N CYS A 33 2.42 -15.52 -2.69
CA CYS A 33 2.46 -16.18 -1.39
C CYS A 33 1.67 -15.45 -0.30
N GLY A 34 1.41 -14.16 -0.49
CA GLY A 34 0.74 -13.30 0.48
C GLY A 34 1.59 -12.84 1.66
N ALA A 35 2.89 -13.20 1.71
CA ALA A 35 3.77 -12.81 2.82
C ALA A 35 3.90 -11.29 2.97
N CYS A 36 3.97 -10.55 1.86
CA CYS A 36 4.02 -9.08 1.87
C CYS A 36 2.72 -8.40 2.33
N CYS A 37 1.63 -9.17 2.51
CA CYS A 37 0.36 -8.65 3.01
C CYS A 37 0.19 -8.86 4.51
N LYS A 38 1.13 -9.53 5.18
CA LYS A 38 1.03 -9.86 6.61
C LYS A 38 1.71 -8.81 7.48
N GLY A 39 1.25 -8.70 8.73
CA GLY A 39 2.03 -8.07 9.79
C GLY A 39 3.33 -8.83 10.04
N TYR A 40 4.27 -8.19 10.75
CA TYR A 40 5.56 -8.79 11.09
C TYR A 40 5.85 -8.59 12.58
N ASP A 41 6.65 -9.49 13.15
CA ASP A 41 7.16 -9.32 14.52
C ASP A 41 8.49 -8.57 14.44
N ASP A 42 8.62 -7.49 15.21
CA ASP A 42 9.86 -6.73 15.29
C ASP A 42 10.95 -7.44 16.12
N GLU A 43 12.12 -6.81 16.27
CA GLU A 43 13.25 -7.40 17.01
C GLU A 43 12.95 -7.62 18.51
N ASP A 44 11.99 -6.89 19.08
CA ASP A 44 11.55 -6.99 20.47
C ASP A 44 10.38 -7.99 20.64
N GLY A 45 9.88 -8.55 19.53
CA GLY A 45 8.76 -9.49 19.49
C GLY A 45 7.40 -8.82 19.62
N GLU A 46 7.32 -7.51 19.38
CA GLU A 46 6.06 -6.80 19.24
C GLU A 46 5.53 -6.99 17.82
N HIS A 47 4.24 -7.32 17.72
CA HIS A 47 3.61 -7.55 16.42
C HIS A 47 3.25 -6.21 15.78
N GLU A 48 3.92 -5.86 14.69
CA GLU A 48 3.65 -4.68 13.89
C GLU A 48 2.68 -5.02 12.75
N PRO A 49 1.60 -4.24 12.59
CA PRO A 49 0.65 -4.47 11.51
C PRO A 49 1.28 -4.18 10.14
N HIS A 50 0.80 -4.86 9.11
CA HIS A 50 1.12 -4.59 7.72
C HIS A 50 0.94 -3.10 7.42
N THR A 51 2.00 -2.46 6.94
CA THR A 51 2.01 -1.03 6.65
C THR A 51 2.53 -0.81 5.24
N ALA A 52 1.59 -0.54 4.33
CA ALA A 52 1.88 -0.09 2.97
C ALA A 52 1.12 1.20 2.72
N THR A 53 1.82 2.22 2.26
CA THR A 53 1.24 3.53 1.96
C THR A 53 0.27 3.44 0.78
N VAL A 54 -0.75 4.29 0.78
CA VAL A 54 -1.74 4.35 -0.29
C VAL A 54 -2.12 5.80 -0.54
N PHE A 55 -2.25 6.21 -1.80
CA PHE A 55 -2.66 7.56 -2.16
C PHE A 55 -4.18 7.70 -2.26
N PRO A 56 -4.74 8.91 -2.13
CA PRO A 56 -6.19 9.13 -2.18
C PRO A 56 -6.88 8.57 -3.42
N GLU A 57 -6.24 8.64 -4.59
CA GLU A 57 -6.76 8.03 -5.83
C GLU A 57 -6.77 6.50 -5.76
N GLU A 58 -5.75 5.89 -5.18
CA GLU A 58 -5.64 4.43 -5.03
C GLU A 58 -6.66 3.90 -4.03
N VAL A 59 -6.96 4.64 -2.96
CA VAL A 59 -8.04 4.28 -2.02
C VAL A 59 -9.37 4.22 -2.76
N ARG A 60 -9.69 5.22 -3.58
CA ARG A 60 -10.93 5.23 -4.38
C ARG A 60 -10.97 4.09 -5.38
N THR A 61 -9.86 3.83 -6.07
CA THR A 61 -9.75 2.71 -7.01
C THR A 61 -10.01 1.36 -6.33
N LEU A 62 -9.51 1.19 -5.10
CA LEU A 62 -9.70 -0.03 -4.32
C LEU A 62 -11.12 -0.15 -3.75
N THR A 63 -11.75 0.96 -3.37
CA THR A 63 -13.18 0.99 -3.02
C THR A 63 -14.01 0.49 -4.19
N ASP A 64 -13.81 1.04 -5.39
CA ASP A 64 -14.58 0.69 -6.59
C ASP A 64 -14.34 -0.77 -7.04
N ALA A 65 -13.07 -1.22 -7.08
CA ALA A 65 -12.71 -2.55 -7.58
C ALA A 65 -13.28 -3.69 -6.73
N ALA A 66 -13.60 -3.41 -5.47
CA ALA A 66 -14.08 -4.40 -4.53
C ALA A 66 -15.62 -4.53 -4.51
N ASP A 67 -16.31 -3.66 -5.24
CA ASP A 67 -17.76 -3.74 -5.52
C ASP A 67 -18.06 -4.58 -6.79
N ASP A 68 -17.15 -4.58 -7.78
CA ASP A 68 -17.29 -5.35 -9.03
C ASP A 68 -17.08 -6.88 -8.86
N GLY A 69 -16.50 -7.30 -7.72
CA GLY A 69 -16.17 -8.70 -7.43
C GLY A 69 -17.36 -9.62 -7.14
N ASP A 70 -18.56 -9.08 -6.94
CA ASP A 70 -19.77 -9.82 -6.54
C ASP A 70 -20.72 -10.18 -7.70
N GLU A 71 -20.55 -9.62 -8.91
CA GLU A 71 -21.47 -9.88 -10.04
C GLU A 71 -21.14 -11.15 -10.86
N SER A 72 -20.06 -11.88 -10.54
CA SER A 72 -19.65 -13.09 -11.25
C SER A 72 -19.79 -14.36 -10.40
N GLY A 73 -20.99 -14.60 -9.88
CA GLY A 73 -21.39 -15.83 -9.17
C GLY A 73 -22.70 -16.42 -9.71
N ASP A 74 -22.62 -17.00 -10.90
CA ASP A 74 -23.70 -17.56 -11.72
C ASP A 74 -24.59 -18.62 -11.01
N SER A 75 -25.89 -18.40 -11.17
CA SER A 75 -27.02 -19.32 -11.30
C SER A 75 -26.87 -20.82 -10.95
N GLY A 76 -27.72 -21.30 -10.04
CA GLY A 76 -28.37 -22.62 -10.20
C GLY A 76 -28.47 -23.46 -8.93
N GLY A 77 -29.66 -23.50 -8.32
CA GLY A 77 -29.90 -24.45 -7.22
C GLY A 77 -31.24 -24.36 -6.50
N THR A 78 -32.36 -24.59 -7.19
CA THR A 78 -33.67 -24.91 -6.58
C THR A 78 -33.56 -26.08 -5.60
N GLY A 79 -34.05 -25.94 -4.35
CA GLY A 79 -34.11 -27.06 -3.41
C GLY A 79 -34.69 -26.78 -2.02
N THR A 80 -36.02 -26.67 -1.94
CA THR A 80 -36.98 -27.02 -0.86
C THR A 80 -36.54 -27.16 0.62
N THR A 81 -37.26 -26.38 1.45
CA THR A 81 -37.63 -26.46 2.88
C THR A 81 -37.40 -27.75 3.67
N SER A 82 -37.01 -27.60 4.96
CA SER A 82 -37.71 -28.18 6.14
C SER A 82 -37.18 -27.65 7.49
N ASP A 83 -38.11 -27.07 8.26
CA ASP A 83 -38.31 -26.95 9.71
C ASP A 83 -37.31 -27.55 10.74
N SER A 84 -36.91 -26.75 11.76
CA SER A 84 -37.38 -26.90 13.16
C SER A 84 -36.46 -26.27 14.23
N SER A 85 -37.06 -25.38 15.03
CA SER A 85 -37.05 -25.29 16.51
C SER A 85 -35.80 -24.85 17.32
N ALA A 86 -36.01 -23.70 18.00
CA ALA A 86 -35.91 -23.45 19.45
C ALA A 86 -34.56 -23.15 20.15
N ASP A 87 -34.52 -21.93 20.71
CA ASP A 87 -34.18 -21.54 22.09
C ASP A 87 -32.73 -21.72 22.61
N THR A 88 -32.06 -20.60 22.90
CA THR A 88 -31.76 -20.15 24.28
C THR A 88 -30.83 -18.94 24.27
N SER A 89 -31.19 -17.97 25.10
CA SER A 89 -30.43 -16.77 25.43
C SER A 89 -28.96 -17.06 25.80
N ARG A 90 -28.03 -16.32 25.19
CA ARG A 90 -26.72 -16.04 25.79
C ARG A 90 -26.40 -14.55 25.64
N GLU A 91 -26.03 -14.00 26.79
CA GLU A 91 -25.81 -12.60 27.05
C GLU A 91 -24.75 -12.02 26.12
N SER A 92 -25.13 -10.95 25.42
CA SER A 92 -24.26 -10.14 24.59
C SER A 92 -23.21 -9.48 25.49
N ARG A 93 -22.01 -10.04 25.50
CA ARG A 93 -20.81 -9.29 25.87
C ARG A 93 -20.53 -8.39 24.68
N HIS A 94 -20.54 -7.08 24.91
CA HIS A 94 -19.97 -6.09 24.00
C HIS A 94 -18.51 -6.47 23.78
N ASP A 95 -18.23 -7.03 22.63
CA ASP A 95 -16.90 -7.06 22.04
C ASP A 95 -16.87 -5.90 21.05
N GLY A 96 -15.92 -4.99 21.23
CA GLY A 96 -15.75 -3.79 20.41
C GLY A 96 -15.19 -4.07 19.02
N GLY A 97 -15.52 -5.21 18.42
CA GLY A 97 -15.21 -5.50 17.03
C GLY A 97 -16.13 -4.70 16.12
N THR A 98 -15.55 -3.90 15.24
CA THR A 98 -16.25 -3.34 14.08
C THR A 98 -16.98 -4.48 13.37
N PRO A 99 -18.31 -4.38 13.13
CA PRO A 99 -19.04 -5.43 12.44
C PRO A 99 -18.41 -5.65 11.07
N ASP A 100 -18.19 -6.91 10.71
CA ASP A 100 -17.84 -7.31 9.34
C ASP A 100 -18.86 -6.68 8.36
N PRO A 101 -18.43 -5.91 7.34
CA PRO A 101 -19.35 -5.28 6.40
C PRO A 101 -20.28 -6.32 5.79
N ARG A 102 -21.58 -6.00 5.73
CA ARG A 102 -22.56 -6.91 5.15
C ARG A 102 -22.33 -6.94 3.63
N PRO A 103 -22.45 -8.10 2.98
CA PRO A 103 -22.34 -8.18 1.52
C PRO A 103 -23.41 -7.28 0.89
N GLY A 104 -22.98 -6.26 0.14
CA GLY A 104 -23.82 -5.26 -0.54
C GLY A 104 -23.81 -3.84 0.04
N ASP A 105 -23.06 -3.56 1.11
CA ASP A 105 -22.73 -2.17 1.50
C ASP A 105 -21.43 -1.76 0.75
N GLU A 106 -21.47 -0.64 0.00
CA GLU A 106 -20.30 -0.07 -0.70
C GLU A 106 -19.14 0.07 0.29
N ARG A 107 -17.93 -0.41 -0.06
CA ARG A 107 -16.78 -0.31 0.84
C ARG A 107 -16.47 1.14 1.18
N ALA A 108 -16.53 1.49 2.45
CA ALA A 108 -16.19 2.83 2.90
C ALA A 108 -14.66 3.01 2.87
N TRP A 109 -14.21 4.27 2.85
CA TRP A 109 -12.78 4.62 2.95
C TRP A 109 -12.07 3.88 4.10
N ARG A 110 -12.73 3.76 5.26
CA ARG A 110 -12.20 3.09 6.46
C ARG A 110 -12.01 1.59 6.29
N ASP A 111 -12.70 0.98 5.33
CA ASP A 111 -12.55 -0.44 5.02
C ASP A 111 -11.30 -0.68 4.15
N VAL A 112 -10.77 0.36 3.52
CA VAL A 112 -9.64 0.29 2.57
C VAL A 112 -8.37 0.92 3.14
N ALA A 113 -8.50 2.04 3.84
CA ALA A 113 -7.38 2.83 4.33
C ALA A 113 -7.59 3.30 5.77
N ARG A 114 -6.47 3.43 6.48
CA ARG A 114 -6.39 4.01 7.82
C ARG A 114 -5.33 5.11 7.87
N PRO A 115 -5.41 6.05 8.84
CA PRO A 115 -4.33 6.98 9.11
C PRO A 115 -3.00 6.23 9.31
N MET A 116 -1.93 6.71 8.68
CA MET A 116 -0.58 6.20 8.95
C MET A 116 -0.25 6.40 10.45
N PRO A 117 0.27 5.38 11.16
CA PRO A 117 0.44 5.46 12.62
C PRO A 117 1.49 6.50 13.06
N TYR A 118 2.44 6.86 12.19
CA TYR A 118 3.46 7.85 12.49
C TYR A 118 2.85 9.25 12.66
N GLY A 119 3.18 9.90 13.78
CA GLY A 119 2.61 11.20 14.18
C GLY A 119 1.37 11.10 15.08
N LEU A 120 0.81 9.90 15.22
CA LEU A 120 -0.27 9.59 16.15
C LEU A 120 0.29 9.03 17.46
N HIS A 121 -0.45 9.21 18.54
CA HIS A 121 -0.13 8.66 19.85
C HIS A 121 -1.39 8.20 20.57
N GLU A 122 -1.23 7.27 21.50
CA GLU A 122 -2.34 6.74 22.29
C GLU A 122 -2.92 7.83 23.22
N GLY A 123 -4.20 8.15 23.01
CA GLY A 123 -4.98 9.07 23.82
C GLY A 123 -6.05 8.35 24.67
N PRO A 124 -6.85 9.09 25.46
CA PRO A 124 -7.86 8.50 26.35
C PRO A 124 -8.98 7.74 25.63
N ASP A 125 -9.31 8.14 24.41
CA ASP A 125 -10.42 7.64 23.61
C ASP A 125 -9.94 6.91 22.34
N GLY A 126 -8.64 6.60 22.25
CA GLY A 126 -7.97 6.01 21.08
C GLY A 126 -6.84 6.89 20.54
N PRO A 127 -6.32 6.60 19.33
CA PRO A 127 -5.24 7.39 18.74
C PRO A 127 -5.68 8.83 18.51
N GLU A 128 -4.80 9.78 18.82
CA GLU A 128 -4.97 11.21 18.57
C GLU A 128 -3.68 11.79 17.96
N GLY A 129 -3.79 12.84 17.14
CA GLY A 129 -2.62 13.40 16.47
C GLY A 129 -2.86 13.87 15.05
N GLU A 130 -1.76 14.07 14.34
CA GLU A 130 -1.75 14.44 12.92
C GLU A 130 -0.76 13.52 12.21
N THR A 131 -1.11 13.08 11.01
CA THR A 131 -0.23 12.31 10.13
C THR A 131 -0.32 12.84 8.70
N PHE A 132 0.59 12.43 7.83
CA PHE A 132 0.75 12.98 6.47
C PHE A 132 0.45 11.98 5.36
N GLU A 133 0.02 10.77 5.72
CA GLU A 133 -0.11 9.67 4.77
C GLU A 133 -1.24 8.73 5.19
N TRP A 134 -1.75 7.97 4.22
CA TRP A 134 -2.65 6.84 4.46
C TRP A 134 -1.88 5.53 4.35
N ALA A 135 -2.28 4.54 5.16
CA ALA A 135 -1.84 3.16 5.03
C ALA A 135 -3.03 2.27 4.65
N LEU A 136 -2.79 1.20 3.90
CA LEU A 136 -3.78 0.15 3.65
C LEU A 136 -4.32 -0.40 4.96
N GLN A 137 -5.65 -0.52 5.07
CA GLN A 137 -6.33 -1.03 6.25
C GLN A 137 -5.91 -2.46 6.58
N THR A 138 -5.96 -2.82 7.85
CA THR A 138 -5.65 -4.15 8.36
C THR A 138 -6.84 -4.77 9.07
N ASP A 139 -6.84 -6.08 9.17
CA ASP A 139 -7.76 -6.85 10.00
C ASP A 139 -7.32 -6.85 11.48
N GLY A 140 -8.03 -7.63 12.31
CA GLY A 140 -7.72 -7.77 13.73
C GLY A 140 -6.42 -8.52 14.04
N CYS A 141 -5.84 -9.21 13.07
CA CYS A 141 -4.52 -9.85 13.19
C CYS A 141 -3.39 -8.87 12.86
N GLY A 142 -3.69 -7.73 12.22
CA GLY A 142 -2.69 -6.81 11.69
C GLY A 142 -2.28 -7.14 10.25
N ASP A 143 -2.93 -8.10 9.59
CA ASP A 143 -2.71 -8.39 8.17
C ASP A 143 -3.52 -7.42 7.31
N CYS A 144 -3.07 -7.14 6.09
CA CYS A 144 -3.78 -6.31 5.13
C CYS A 144 -5.23 -6.80 4.97
N THR A 145 -6.22 -5.90 4.94
CA THR A 145 -7.64 -6.25 4.79
C THR A 145 -7.96 -7.04 3.52
N PHE A 146 -7.11 -6.92 2.49
CA PHE A 146 -7.23 -7.65 1.23
C PHE A 146 -6.50 -9.00 1.23
N TYR A 147 -5.89 -9.40 2.35
CA TYR A 147 -5.32 -10.72 2.52
C TYR A 147 -6.43 -11.75 2.73
N ALA A 148 -6.38 -12.84 1.95
CA ALA A 148 -7.20 -14.01 2.16
C ALA A 148 -6.32 -15.26 2.14
N GLU A 149 -6.53 -16.16 3.09
CA GLU A 149 -5.85 -17.45 3.11
C GLU A 149 -6.78 -18.54 2.55
N GLY A 150 -6.31 -19.28 1.55
CA GLY A 150 -7.04 -20.42 1.00
C GLY A 150 -7.02 -21.63 1.93
N ASP A 151 -7.88 -22.62 1.65
CA ASP A 151 -7.95 -23.88 2.42
C ASP A 151 -6.63 -24.69 2.42
N ASP A 152 -5.76 -24.43 1.46
CA ASP A 152 -4.42 -25.02 1.35
C ASP A 152 -3.35 -24.29 2.17
N GLY A 153 -3.75 -23.25 2.93
CA GLY A 153 -2.88 -22.40 3.73
C GLY A 153 -2.09 -21.37 2.92
N ARG A 154 -2.41 -21.19 1.62
CA ARG A 154 -1.73 -20.21 0.78
C ARG A 154 -2.44 -18.86 0.86
N GLY A 155 -1.69 -17.83 1.21
CA GLY A 155 -2.16 -16.45 1.20
C GLY A 155 -2.30 -15.89 -0.21
N ALA A 156 -3.33 -15.08 -0.44
CA ALA A 156 -3.60 -14.38 -1.68
C ALA A 156 -4.09 -12.95 -1.42
N CYS A 157 -3.70 -12.03 -2.28
CA CYS A 157 -4.26 -10.69 -2.33
C CYS A 157 -5.54 -10.72 -3.19
N THR A 158 -6.69 -10.39 -2.60
CA THR A 158 -8.00 -10.44 -3.29
C THR A 158 -8.15 -9.36 -4.36
N VAL A 159 -7.37 -8.28 -4.27
CA VAL A 159 -7.33 -7.16 -5.23
C VAL A 159 -6.04 -7.15 -6.06
N HIS A 160 -5.47 -8.31 -6.35
CA HIS A 160 -4.14 -8.43 -6.98
C HIS A 160 -3.96 -7.57 -8.24
N GLU A 161 -4.98 -7.46 -9.08
CA GLU A 161 -4.94 -6.68 -10.33
C GLU A 161 -5.08 -5.16 -10.09
N SER A 162 -5.76 -4.77 -9.00
CA SER A 162 -5.99 -3.37 -8.59
C SER A 162 -5.04 -2.90 -7.48
N ARG A 163 -3.97 -3.65 -7.21
CA ARG A 163 -2.99 -3.32 -6.16
C ARG A 163 -2.46 -1.89 -6.30
N PRO A 164 -2.29 -1.16 -5.19
CA PRO A 164 -1.54 0.10 -5.16
C PRO A 164 -0.15 -0.05 -5.74
N LEU A 165 0.43 1.04 -6.22
CA LEU A 165 1.76 1.12 -6.80
C LEU A 165 2.82 0.54 -5.86
N ILE A 166 2.75 0.82 -4.55
CA ILE A 166 3.70 0.22 -3.59
C ILE A 166 3.66 -1.31 -3.58
N CYS A 167 2.46 -1.89 -3.68
CA CYS A 167 2.27 -3.34 -3.67
C CYS A 167 2.53 -3.97 -5.05
N ARG A 168 2.30 -3.22 -6.14
CA ARG A 168 2.57 -3.66 -7.52
C ARG A 168 4.06 -3.72 -7.79
N THR A 169 4.83 -2.76 -7.26
CA THR A 169 6.27 -2.67 -7.52
C THR A 169 7.12 -3.43 -6.50
N TYR A 170 6.55 -3.90 -5.38
CA TYR A 170 7.27 -4.70 -4.41
C TYR A 170 7.85 -5.98 -5.06
N PRO A 171 9.13 -6.31 -4.83
CA PRO A 171 10.02 -5.82 -3.78
C PRO A 171 10.96 -4.68 -4.20
N PHE A 172 10.66 -3.95 -5.27
CA PHE A 172 11.55 -2.92 -5.80
C PHE A 172 11.15 -1.50 -5.38
N SER A 173 12.18 -0.67 -5.20
CA SER A 173 12.07 0.78 -5.04
C SER A 173 13.19 1.48 -5.82
N VAL A 174 13.00 2.76 -6.17
CA VAL A 174 14.02 3.58 -6.83
C VAL A 174 14.46 4.68 -5.88
N ALA A 175 15.76 4.84 -5.74
CA ALA A 175 16.36 5.96 -5.04
C ALA A 175 16.87 6.99 -6.04
N LEU A 176 16.35 8.21 -5.95
CA LEU A 176 16.86 9.38 -6.66
C LEU A 176 17.79 10.17 -5.72
N ALA A 177 18.75 10.93 -6.26
CA ALA A 177 19.75 11.57 -5.43
C ALA A 177 19.12 12.62 -4.49
N GLY A 178 18.98 12.27 -3.20
CA GLY A 178 18.58 13.25 -2.18
C GLY A 178 17.61 12.77 -1.11
N THR A 179 16.84 11.69 -1.32
CA THR A 179 15.72 11.36 -0.41
C THR A 179 15.57 9.87 -0.06
N SER A 180 14.99 9.70 1.13
CA SER A 180 14.52 8.52 1.86
C SER A 180 15.47 7.34 2.07
N GLN A 181 15.76 7.10 3.35
CA GLN A 181 16.17 5.78 3.83
C GLN A 181 15.09 4.77 3.43
N PRO A 182 15.48 3.57 2.97
CA PRO A 182 14.51 2.54 2.61
C PRO A 182 13.62 2.19 3.80
N MET A 183 12.31 2.02 3.55
CA MET A 183 11.46 1.24 4.44
C MET A 183 11.76 -0.23 4.16
N GLY A 184 12.43 -0.90 5.10
CA GLY A 184 12.83 -2.30 4.97
C GLY A 184 14.31 -2.52 4.65
N GLU A 185 14.77 -3.76 4.84
CA GLU A 185 16.13 -4.18 4.54
C GLU A 185 16.35 -4.28 3.03
N VAL A 186 17.33 -3.52 2.54
CA VAL A 186 17.77 -3.60 1.15
C VAL A 186 18.76 -4.75 1.01
N VAL A 187 18.36 -5.80 0.30
CA VAL A 187 19.18 -6.99 0.07
C VAL A 187 20.10 -6.86 -1.15
N GLU A 188 19.69 -6.07 -2.14
CA GLU A 188 20.45 -5.83 -3.36
C GLU A 188 20.21 -4.44 -3.94
N SER A 189 21.19 -3.88 -4.64
CA SER A 189 21.09 -2.58 -5.29
C SER A 189 21.85 -2.53 -6.59
N VAL A 190 21.23 -1.98 -7.63
CA VAL A 190 21.82 -1.79 -8.97
C VAL A 190 21.74 -0.31 -9.34
N ALA A 191 22.90 0.29 -9.58
CA ALA A 191 22.98 1.66 -10.05
C ALA A 191 22.57 1.76 -11.53
N LEU A 192 21.71 2.73 -11.84
CA LEU A 192 21.31 3.03 -13.21
C LEU A 192 22.44 3.77 -13.93
N PRO A 193 22.57 3.61 -15.26
CA PRO A 193 23.58 4.32 -16.03
C PRO A 193 23.37 5.83 -15.92
N ALA A 194 24.45 6.58 -15.75
CA ALA A 194 24.44 8.04 -15.77
C ALA A 194 24.05 8.56 -17.16
N ARG A 195 23.12 9.52 -17.26
CA ARG A 195 22.91 10.25 -18.51
C ARG A 195 24.08 11.16 -18.80
N ARG A 196 24.40 11.30 -20.09
CA ARG A 196 25.44 12.20 -20.60
C ARG A 196 25.16 13.70 -20.38
N GLU A 197 23.99 14.08 -19.89
CA GLU A 197 23.49 15.46 -19.92
C GLU A 197 23.25 16.08 -18.53
N VAL A 198 23.57 15.38 -17.43
CA VAL A 198 23.43 15.91 -16.05
C VAL A 198 24.75 16.52 -15.58
N ASP A 199 24.68 17.48 -14.64
CA ASP A 199 25.78 18.28 -14.11
C ASP A 199 26.99 17.48 -13.57
N ASP A 200 26.83 16.18 -13.32
CA ASP A 200 27.90 15.23 -13.01
C ASP A 200 27.80 13.96 -13.90
N PRO A 201 28.76 13.72 -14.82
CA PRO A 201 28.72 12.57 -15.73
C PRO A 201 29.00 11.22 -15.05
N ASP A 202 29.46 11.24 -13.79
CA ASP A 202 29.76 10.04 -13.01
C ASP A 202 28.63 9.71 -11.99
N GLU A 203 27.61 10.57 -11.83
CA GLU A 203 26.47 10.32 -10.96
C GLU A 203 25.40 9.44 -11.66
N PRO A 204 25.01 8.29 -11.08
CA PRO A 204 23.95 7.46 -11.66
C PRO A 204 22.60 8.19 -11.62
N ASP A 205 21.76 7.94 -12.64
CA ASP A 205 20.41 8.53 -12.72
C ASP A 205 19.54 8.20 -11.50
N GLY A 206 19.79 7.03 -10.91
CA GLY A 206 19.18 6.53 -9.69
C GLY A 206 19.72 5.14 -9.32
N VAL A 207 19.18 4.55 -8.27
CA VAL A 207 19.52 3.19 -7.83
C VAL A 207 18.25 2.38 -7.67
N VAL A 208 18.15 1.24 -8.34
CA VAL A 208 17.10 0.24 -8.09
C VAL A 208 17.51 -0.57 -6.87
N ARG A 209 16.64 -0.65 -5.87
CA ARG A 209 16.83 -1.42 -4.65
C ARG A 209 15.83 -2.55 -4.60
N ALA A 210 16.27 -3.74 -4.22
CA ALA A 210 15.42 -4.87 -3.90
C ALA A 210 15.36 -5.08 -2.39
N HIS A 211 14.15 -5.34 -1.89
CA HIS A 211 13.87 -5.64 -0.49
C HIS A 211 13.63 -7.14 -0.31
N GLU A 212 13.74 -7.64 0.92
CA GLU A 212 13.56 -9.06 1.22
C GLU A 212 12.25 -9.62 0.64
N CYS A 213 12.36 -10.63 -0.24
CA CYS A 213 11.22 -11.33 -0.81
C CYS A 213 11.66 -12.71 -1.34
N GLU A 214 10.83 -13.73 -1.12
CA GLU A 214 11.10 -15.10 -1.62
C GLU A 214 11.10 -15.24 -3.16
N GLY A 215 10.57 -14.23 -3.85
CA GLY A 215 10.49 -14.19 -5.30
C GLY A 215 11.80 -13.76 -5.98
N LEU A 216 12.76 -13.24 -5.22
CA LEU A 216 14.03 -12.74 -5.76
C LEU A 216 14.94 -13.85 -6.30
N GLY A 217 15.77 -13.51 -7.29
CA GLY A 217 16.72 -14.42 -7.94
C GLY A 217 16.10 -15.41 -8.92
N ARG A 218 14.80 -15.28 -9.20
CA ARG A 218 14.07 -16.07 -10.21
C ARG A 218 14.18 -15.42 -11.58
N ASP A 219 14.04 -16.22 -12.63
CA ASP A 219 14.03 -15.70 -14.00
C ASP A 219 12.77 -14.83 -14.22
N ILE A 220 12.98 -13.60 -14.70
CA ILE A 220 11.91 -12.70 -15.16
C ILE A 220 12.02 -12.54 -16.67
N SER A 221 10.89 -12.52 -17.37
CA SER A 221 10.91 -12.22 -18.81
C SER A 221 11.16 -10.73 -19.04
N ARG A 222 11.76 -10.38 -20.18
CA ARG A 222 11.95 -8.96 -20.55
C ARG A 222 10.64 -8.17 -20.53
N ALA A 223 9.55 -8.76 -21.00
CA ALA A 223 8.25 -8.10 -21.01
C ALA A 223 7.74 -7.81 -19.58
N ASP A 224 7.86 -8.78 -18.68
CA ASP A 224 7.43 -8.59 -17.28
C ASP A 224 8.36 -7.61 -16.54
N ALA A 225 9.66 -7.62 -16.86
CA ALA A 225 10.62 -6.66 -16.32
C ALA A 225 10.34 -5.23 -16.80
N GLU A 226 9.95 -5.05 -18.08
CA GLU A 226 9.53 -3.76 -18.63
C GLU A 226 8.22 -3.26 -18.02
N GLU A 227 7.25 -4.16 -17.78
CA GLU A 227 6.00 -3.82 -17.09
C GLU A 227 6.27 -3.36 -15.64
N LEU A 228 7.09 -4.13 -14.91
CA LEU A 228 7.47 -3.79 -13.54
C LEU A 228 8.29 -2.51 -13.48
N ALA A 229 9.20 -2.29 -14.44
CA ALA A 229 9.98 -1.07 -14.57
C ALA A 229 9.10 0.15 -14.84
N ALA A 230 8.10 0.02 -15.72
CA ALA A 230 7.14 1.09 -15.99
C ALA A 230 6.32 1.45 -14.74
N ALA A 231 5.80 0.44 -14.03
CA ALA A 231 5.11 0.65 -12.76
C ALA A 231 6.02 1.27 -11.69
N LEU A 232 7.29 0.90 -11.66
CA LEU A 232 8.27 1.44 -10.71
C LEU A 232 8.62 2.90 -11.01
N GLN A 233 8.74 3.27 -12.28
CA GLN A 233 8.86 4.67 -12.68
C GLN A 233 7.58 5.45 -12.32
N GLU A 234 6.41 4.92 -12.65
CA GLU A 234 5.12 5.55 -12.34
C GLU A 234 4.99 5.80 -10.84
N ARG A 235 5.34 4.82 -10.00
CA ARG A 235 5.41 4.96 -8.56
C ARG A 235 6.32 6.10 -8.13
N ALA A 236 7.55 6.16 -8.63
CA ALA A 236 8.50 7.21 -8.26
C ALA A 236 7.98 8.61 -8.62
N VAL A 237 7.36 8.76 -9.81
CA VAL A 237 6.72 10.02 -10.22
C VAL A 237 5.57 10.36 -9.29
N ARG A 238 4.70 9.39 -9.01
CA ARG A 238 3.51 9.59 -8.18
C ARG A 238 3.88 9.98 -6.75
N GLU A 239 4.82 9.28 -6.12
CA GLU A 239 5.29 9.59 -4.76
C GLU A 239 5.75 11.05 -4.65
N LEU A 240 6.45 11.57 -5.66
CA LEU A 240 6.92 12.96 -5.69
C LEU A 240 5.78 13.96 -5.98
N GLU A 241 4.85 13.65 -6.87
CA GLU A 241 3.67 14.49 -7.13
C GLU A 241 2.80 14.62 -5.87
N GLU A 242 2.57 13.52 -5.17
CA GLU A 242 1.79 13.47 -3.93
C GLU A 242 2.52 14.23 -2.81
N ALA A 243 3.84 14.06 -2.66
CA ALA A 243 4.63 14.82 -1.68
C ALA A 243 4.64 16.33 -1.94
N ILE A 244 4.76 16.74 -3.21
CA ILE A 244 4.65 18.15 -3.62
C ILE A 244 3.25 18.68 -3.30
N ALA A 245 2.20 17.91 -3.61
CA ALA A 245 0.82 18.30 -3.37
C ALA A 245 0.52 18.42 -1.86
N VAL A 246 1.02 17.50 -1.02
CA VAL A 246 0.92 17.60 0.45
C VAL A 246 1.56 18.91 0.92
N ARG A 247 2.78 19.22 0.48
CA ARG A 247 3.48 20.46 0.84
C ARG A 247 2.69 21.69 0.40
N ASP A 248 2.13 21.69 -0.80
CA ASP A 248 1.46 22.85 -1.40
C ASP A 248 0.05 23.07 -0.83
N ASN A 249 -0.65 22.01 -0.43
CA ASN A 249 -2.01 22.04 0.13
C ASN A 249 -2.04 21.99 1.66
N TYR A 250 -0.89 21.86 2.32
CA TYR A 250 -0.82 21.81 3.78
C TYR A 250 -1.33 23.11 4.41
N GLU A 251 -2.38 22.98 5.20
CA GLU A 251 -2.89 24.02 6.08
C GLU A 251 -2.99 23.48 7.50
N THR A 252 -2.57 24.29 8.48
CA THR A 252 -2.82 23.96 9.89
C THR A 252 -4.30 24.06 10.20
N VAL A 253 -4.83 23.06 10.89
CA VAL A 253 -6.25 23.01 11.26
C VAL A 253 -6.46 23.15 12.77
N ASP A 254 -7.57 23.77 13.17
CA ASP A 254 -7.98 23.79 14.56
C ASP A 254 -8.51 22.40 14.96
N ARG A 255 -7.80 21.74 15.87
CA ARG A 255 -8.16 20.41 16.40
C ARG A 255 -8.42 20.42 17.90
N SER A 256 -9.32 19.56 18.33
CA SER A 256 -9.61 19.26 19.73
C SER A 256 -8.75 18.08 20.21
N PRO A 257 -8.52 17.93 21.52
CA PRO A 257 -8.01 16.67 22.07
C PRO A 257 -8.91 15.50 21.64
N GLY A 258 -8.31 14.37 21.27
CA GLY A 258 -8.97 13.19 20.71
C GLY A 258 -9.10 13.20 19.17
N ASP A 259 -8.79 14.31 18.50
CA ASP A 259 -8.89 14.39 17.05
C ASP A 259 -7.68 13.76 16.34
N VAL A 260 -7.97 13.04 15.25
CA VAL A 260 -6.99 12.55 14.27
C VAL A 260 -7.20 13.30 12.96
N VAL A 261 -6.12 13.92 12.46
CA VAL A 261 -6.09 14.58 11.16
C VAL A 261 -5.12 13.83 10.25
N VAL A 262 -5.53 13.57 9.01
CA VAL A 262 -4.63 13.09 7.95
C VAL A 262 -4.44 14.20 6.94
N HIS A 263 -3.20 14.63 6.71
CA HIS A 263 -2.85 15.59 5.67
C HIS A 263 -2.38 14.84 4.43
N ASP A 264 -3.24 14.69 3.43
CA ASP A 264 -2.86 14.08 2.15
C ASP A 264 -2.66 15.14 1.06
N SER A 265 -2.42 14.68 -0.18
CA SER A 265 -2.22 15.54 -1.34
C SER A 265 -3.42 16.43 -1.68
N GLU A 266 -4.59 16.20 -1.10
CA GLU A 266 -5.81 16.97 -1.30
C GLU A 266 -6.17 17.84 -0.09
N GLY A 267 -5.30 17.88 0.93
CA GLY A 267 -5.46 18.69 2.15
C GLY A 267 -5.81 17.87 3.40
N ALA A 268 -6.30 18.56 4.43
CA ALA A 268 -6.63 17.94 5.70
C ALA A 268 -7.92 17.10 5.62
N LYS A 269 -7.88 15.88 6.17
CA LYS A 269 -8.95 14.89 6.19
C LYS A 269 -9.24 14.40 7.60
N ARG A 270 -10.48 13.96 7.79
CA ARG A 270 -10.91 13.11 8.90
C ARG A 270 -10.51 11.65 8.63
N PRO A 271 -10.49 10.76 9.64
CA PRO A 271 -10.12 9.35 9.44
C PRO A 271 -11.02 8.52 8.51
N ASP A 272 -12.17 9.05 8.06
CA ASP A 272 -13.01 8.46 7.01
C ASP A 272 -12.72 9.02 5.61
N GLY A 273 -11.64 9.79 5.43
CA GLY A 273 -11.28 10.39 4.15
C GLY A 273 -12.12 11.61 3.76
N THR A 274 -13.10 12.01 4.58
CA THR A 274 -13.84 13.25 4.34
C THR A 274 -12.98 14.48 4.67
N PRO A 275 -13.16 15.61 3.97
CA PRO A 275 -12.45 16.85 4.30
C PRO A 275 -12.64 17.27 5.77
N TRP A 276 -11.59 17.84 6.36
CA TRP A 276 -11.58 18.32 7.74
C TRP A 276 -12.65 19.38 8.03
#